data_AF-A0A2K6DX37-F1
#
_entry.id   AF-A0A2K6DX37-F1
#
_cell.length_a   1.000
_cell.length_b   1.000
_cell.length_c   1.000
_cell.angle_alpha   90.00
_cell.angle_beta   90.00
_cell.angle_gamma   90.00
#
_symmetry.space_group_name_H-M   'P 1'
#
loop_
_entity.id
_entity.type
_entity.pdbx_description
1 polymer ?
#
loop_
_entity_poly.entity_id
_entity_poly.type
_entity_poly.pdbx_seq_one_letter_code
_entity_poly.pdbx_strand_id
1 'polypeptide(L)'
;MTTIIFPIPEPYHPPSGRGIYNFAKYFLHQSHEEREHAEKLMKLQNQRGGRIFLQDIKKPDYEDWESGLNAMECSLLELHKLATDKNDPHLCDFIETHYLNEQVKAIKELGDHVTNLRKMGAPESGLAEYLFDKHTPGDSDNES
;
A
#
# COMPACT_ATOMS: atom_id res chain seq x y z
N MET A 1 -2.42 8.24 12.33
CA MET A 1 -1.97 7.56 11.10
C MET A 1 -2.92 6.42 10.87
N THR A 2 -3.84 6.59 9.93
CA THR A 2 -4.69 5.48 9.49
C THR A 2 -3.77 4.57 8.70
N THR A 3 -3.25 3.50 9.33
CA THR A 3 -2.63 2.42 8.58
C THR A 3 -3.73 1.85 7.70
N ILE A 4 -3.63 2.09 6.41
CA ILE A 4 -4.46 1.43 5.42
C ILE A 4 -3.92 0.01 5.38
N ILE A 5 -4.46 -0.84 6.25
CA ILE A 5 -4.35 -2.27 6.02
C ILE A 5 -5.08 -2.47 4.70
N PHE A 6 -4.32 -2.69 3.62
CA PHE A 6 -4.87 -3.17 2.37
C PHE A 6 -5.77 -4.35 2.73
N PRO A 7 -7.10 -4.22 2.57
CA PRO A 7 -7.98 -5.28 3.00
C PRO A 7 -7.66 -6.50 2.16
N ILE A 8 -7.08 -7.53 2.77
CA ILE A 8 -7.09 -8.86 2.18
C ILE A 8 -8.58 -9.21 2.08
N PRO A 9 -9.13 -9.44 0.88
CA PRO A 9 -10.52 -9.83 0.74
C PRO A 9 -10.73 -11.24 1.32
N GLU A 10 -11.06 -11.31 2.62
CA GLU A 10 -11.41 -12.55 3.33
C GLU A 10 -12.87 -12.98 3.05
N PRO A 11 -13.16 -14.26 2.80
CA PRO A 11 -12.43 -15.20 1.95
C PRO A 11 -13.05 -15.14 0.54
N TYR A 12 -12.38 -14.52 -0.43
CA TYR A 12 -12.74 -14.78 -1.82
C TYR A 12 -12.25 -16.19 -2.17
N HIS A 13 -13.12 -17.19 -1.99
CA HIS A 13 -12.97 -18.48 -2.66
C HIS A 13 -12.87 -18.18 -4.17
N PRO A 14 -11.73 -18.38 -4.84
CA PRO A 14 -11.65 -18.12 -6.26
C PRO A 14 -12.55 -19.15 -6.97
N PRO A 15 -13.59 -18.74 -7.72
CA PRO A 15 -14.32 -19.66 -8.59
C PRO A 15 -13.40 -20.02 -9.76
N SER A 16 -12.50 -20.98 -9.56
CA SER A 16 -11.71 -21.67 -10.59
C SER A 16 -11.12 -20.79 -11.71
N GLY A 17 -10.81 -19.53 -11.43
CA GLY A 17 -10.40 -18.52 -12.40
C GLY A 17 -8.97 -18.11 -12.16
N ARG A 18 -8.05 -18.56 -13.03
CA ARG A 18 -6.59 -18.32 -12.94
C ARG A 18 -6.17 -16.85 -12.97
N GLY A 19 -7.07 -15.88 -13.21
CA GLY A 19 -6.75 -14.46 -13.35
C GLY A 19 -6.88 -13.59 -12.09
N ILE A 20 -7.25 -14.18 -10.94
CA ILE A 20 -7.46 -13.46 -9.66
C ILE A 20 -6.31 -13.71 -8.68
N TYR A 21 -5.44 -14.68 -8.99
CA TYR A 21 -4.42 -15.17 -8.06
C TYR A 21 -3.27 -14.18 -7.86
N ASN A 22 -2.74 -13.58 -8.93
CA ASN A 22 -1.63 -12.64 -8.83
C ASN A 22 -2.11 -11.27 -8.31
N PHE A 23 -3.36 -10.88 -8.59
CA PHE A 23 -3.98 -9.74 -7.90
C PHE A 23 -4.07 -9.96 -6.39
N ALA A 24 -4.54 -11.13 -5.95
CA ALA A 24 -4.61 -11.44 -4.51
C ALA A 24 -3.20 -11.51 -3.89
N LYS A 25 -2.22 -12.10 -4.59
CA LYS A 25 -0.81 -12.15 -4.14
C LYS A 25 -0.22 -10.74 -4.00
N TYR A 26 -0.48 -9.84 -4.96
CA TYR A 26 -0.03 -8.46 -4.92
C TYR A 26 -0.58 -7.71 -3.69
N PHE A 27 -1.91 -7.73 -3.49
CA PHE A 27 -2.50 -7.03 -2.34
C PHE A 27 -2.12 -7.65 -0.99
N LEU A 28 -1.90 -8.97 -0.94
CA LEU A 28 -1.35 -9.62 0.25
C LEU A 28 0.07 -9.12 0.56
N HIS A 29 0.91 -8.99 -0.46
CA HIS A 29 2.25 -8.44 -0.30
C HIS A 29 2.22 -6.99 0.20
N GLN A 30 1.42 -6.13 -0.43
CA GLN A 30 1.24 -4.74 0.00
C GLN A 30 0.69 -4.64 1.43
N SER A 31 -0.22 -5.55 1.84
CA SER A 31 -0.68 -5.61 3.23
C SER A 31 0.43 -5.95 4.22
N HIS A 32 1.42 -6.76 3.83
CA HIS A 32 2.57 -7.05 4.68
C HIS A 32 3.53 -5.87 4.76
N GLU A 33 3.80 -5.19 3.64
CA GLU A 33 4.62 -3.97 3.62
C GLU A 33 4.02 -2.86 4.50
N GLU A 34 2.71 -2.62 4.41
CA GLU A 34 2.03 -1.63 5.26
C GLU A 34 2.09 -1.97 6.75
N ARG A 35 2.10 -3.26 7.09
CA ARG A 35 2.34 -3.69 8.47
C ARG A 35 3.77 -3.37 8.91
N GLU A 36 4.76 -3.58 8.05
CA GLU A 36 6.14 -3.19 8.34
C GLU A 36 6.29 -1.68 8.50
N HIS A 37 5.58 -0.87 7.71
CA HIS A 37 5.50 0.58 7.88
C HIS A 37 4.94 0.98 9.24
N ALA A 38 3.83 0.36 9.67
CA ALA A 38 3.28 0.58 11.00
C ALA A 38 4.28 0.22 12.11
N GLU A 39 4.98 -0.91 11.97
CA GLU A 39 6.00 -1.33 12.93
C GLU A 39 7.23 -0.39 12.96
N LYS A 40 7.68 0.13 11.81
CA LYS A 40 8.75 1.14 11.72
C LYS A 40 8.38 2.39 12.52
N LEU A 41 7.15 2.89 12.43
CA LEU A 41 6.66 4.04 13.22
C LEU A 41 6.62 3.75 14.71
N MET A 42 6.13 2.56 15.10
CA MET A 42 6.10 2.16 16.51
C MET A 42 7.53 2.10 17.10
N LYS A 43 8.49 1.56 16.34
CA LYS A 43 9.90 1.53 16.73
C LYS A 43 10.45 2.95 16.88
N LEU A 44 10.20 3.85 15.93
CA LEU A 44 10.63 5.25 16.04
C LEU A 44 10.05 5.92 17.29
N GLN A 45 8.76 5.73 17.55
CA GLN A 45 8.09 6.30 18.72
C GLN A 45 8.77 5.83 20.02
N ASN A 46 9.07 4.54 20.13
CA ASN A 46 9.78 3.99 21.29
C ASN A 46 11.22 4.50 21.41
N GLN A 47 11.96 4.61 20.29
CA GLN A 47 13.33 5.14 20.27
C GLN A 47 13.41 6.59 20.78
N ARG A 48 12.37 7.39 20.51
CA ARG A 48 12.30 8.79 20.94
C ARG A 48 11.70 8.98 22.34
N GLY A 49 11.47 7.89 23.08
CA GLY A 49 10.88 7.91 24.42
C GLY A 49 9.39 8.28 24.42
N GLY A 50 8.75 8.26 23.26
CA GLY A 50 7.32 8.47 23.12
C GLY A 50 6.51 7.29 23.67
N ARG A 51 5.20 7.49 23.79
CA ARG A 51 4.25 6.43 24.16
C ARG A 51 3.37 6.11 22.97
N ILE A 52 3.11 4.82 22.77
CA ILE A 52 2.22 4.32 21.72
C ILE A 52 0.82 4.20 22.33
N PHE A 53 -0.15 4.83 21.68
CA PHE A 53 -1.57 4.68 21.99
C PHE A 53 -2.27 4.11 20.75
N LEU A 54 -2.65 2.83 20.82
CA LEU A 54 -3.36 2.16 19.75
C LEU A 54 -4.84 2.53 19.76
N GLN A 55 -5.43 2.66 18.58
CA GLN A 55 -6.86 2.90 18.37
C GLN A 55 -7.42 1.81 17.48
N ASP A 56 -8.74 1.63 17.51
CA ASP A 56 -9.42 0.67 16.66
C ASP A 56 -9.21 1.00 15.18
N ILE A 57 -8.74 0.00 14.42
CA ILE A 57 -8.57 0.10 12.97
C ILE A 57 -9.95 -0.12 12.34
N LYS A 58 -10.48 0.93 11.70
CA LYS A 58 -11.76 0.83 11.01
C LYS A 58 -11.61 -0.02 9.75
N LYS A 59 -12.63 -0.83 9.47
CA LYS A 59 -12.75 -1.51 8.19
C LYS A 59 -12.78 -0.46 7.07
N PRO A 60 -11.98 -0.60 6.00
CA PRO A 60 -12.02 0.31 4.87
C PRO A 60 -13.40 0.25 4.20
N ASP A 61 -13.90 1.41 3.77
CA ASP A 61 -15.05 1.47 2.88
C ASP A 61 -14.63 0.92 1.51
N TYR A 62 -15.44 0.01 0.96
CA TYR A 62 -15.11 -0.74 -0.26
C TYR A 62 -15.05 0.12 -1.53
N GLU A 63 -15.51 1.36 -1.47
CA GLU A 63 -15.86 2.10 -2.69
C GLU A 63 -14.72 2.94 -3.29
N ASP A 64 -13.64 3.23 -2.56
CA ASP A 64 -12.62 4.13 -3.11
C ASP A 64 -11.20 3.91 -2.58
N TRP A 65 -10.47 2.99 -3.21
CA TRP A 65 -9.07 2.69 -2.91
C TRP A 65 -8.11 3.83 -3.30
N GLU A 66 -8.45 4.61 -4.33
CA GLU A 66 -7.69 5.83 -4.70
C GLU A 66 -7.78 6.85 -3.56
N SER A 67 -8.95 6.97 -2.92
CA SER A 67 -9.12 7.82 -1.74
C SER A 67 -8.24 7.38 -0.56
N GLY A 68 -8.02 6.07 -0.41
CA GLY A 68 -7.15 5.51 0.61
C GLY A 68 -5.71 5.95 0.42
N LEU A 69 -5.11 5.62 -0.73
CA LEU A 69 -3.71 5.95 -0.99
C LEU A 69 -3.44 7.46 -0.89
N ASN A 70 -4.34 8.27 -1.45
CA ASN A 70 -4.29 9.73 -1.31
C ASN A 70 -4.38 10.18 0.15
N ALA A 71 -5.27 9.59 0.96
CA ALA A 71 -5.38 9.92 2.38
C ALA A 71 -4.10 9.60 3.15
N MET A 72 -3.43 8.48 2.83
CA MET A 72 -2.16 8.12 3.45
C MET A 72 -1.05 9.11 3.06
N GLU A 73 -0.91 9.44 1.78
CA GLU A 73 0.07 10.42 1.30
C GLU A 73 -0.16 11.80 1.94
N CYS A 74 -1.41 12.28 1.99
CA CYS A 74 -1.75 13.51 2.68
C CYS A 74 -1.32 13.47 4.15
N SER A 75 -1.58 12.36 4.86
CA SER A 75 -1.22 12.24 6.28
C SER A 75 0.30 12.22 6.52
N LEU A 76 1.08 11.65 5.60
CA LEU A 76 2.55 11.64 5.66
C LEU A 76 3.13 13.03 5.42
N LEU A 77 2.61 13.76 4.43
CA LEU A 77 3.02 15.12 4.13
C LEU A 77 2.65 16.09 5.26
N GLU A 78 1.48 15.92 5.88
CA GLU A 78 1.10 16.67 7.07
C GLU A 78 2.04 16.40 8.25
N LEU A 79 2.43 15.13 8.45
CA LEU A 79 3.38 14.76 9.50
C LEU A 79 4.79 15.34 9.24
N HIS A 80 5.25 15.30 7.99
CA HIS A 80 6.53 15.89 7.58
C HIS A 80 6.54 17.41 7.77
N LYS A 81 5.46 18.08 7.38
CA LYS A 81 5.29 19.51 7.63
C LYS A 81 5.32 19.83 9.12
N LEU A 82 4.62 19.05 9.95
CA LEU A 82 4.64 19.23 11.40
C LEU A 82 6.06 19.05 11.98
N ALA A 83 6.81 18.05 11.49
CA ALA A 83 8.20 17.84 11.90
C ALA A 83 9.08 19.04 11.53
N THR A 84 8.89 19.58 10.33
CA THR A 84 9.58 20.77 9.84
C THR A 84 9.26 22.00 10.70
N ASP A 85 7.97 22.25 10.98
CA ASP A 85 7.51 23.36 11.82
C ASP A 85 8.05 23.25 13.27
N LYS A 86 8.32 22.03 13.74
CA LYS A 86 8.93 21.74 15.04
C LYS A 86 10.45 21.71 15.03
N ASN A 87 11.09 21.98 13.90
CA ASN A 87 12.55 21.88 13.71
C ASN A 87 13.10 20.51 14.12
N ASP A 88 12.44 19.44 13.67
CA ASP A 88 12.81 18.05 13.97
C ASP A 88 13.43 17.37 12.75
N PRO A 89 14.72 17.62 12.46
CA PRO A 89 15.37 17.14 11.25
C PRO A 89 15.44 15.61 11.19
N HIS A 90 15.52 14.93 12.34
CA HIS A 90 15.54 13.47 12.39
C HIS A 90 14.20 12.88 11.96
N LEU A 91 13.07 13.48 12.38
CA LEU A 91 11.76 13.00 11.95
C LEU A 91 11.51 13.32 10.46
N CYS A 92 11.95 14.47 9.96
CA CYS A 92 11.88 14.78 8.53
C CYS A 92 12.64 13.75 7.69
N ASP A 93 13.91 13.50 8.02
CA ASP A 93 14.77 12.53 7.33
C ASP A 93 14.19 11.11 7.37
N PHE A 94 13.64 10.71 8.52
CA PHE A 94 12.99 9.41 8.65
C PHE A 94 11.77 9.26 7.72
N ILE A 95 10.92 10.28 7.62
CA ILE A 95 9.73 10.27 6.76
C ILE A 95 10.14 10.25 5.27
N GLU A 96 11.14 11.07 4.90
CA GLU A 96 11.66 11.14 3.53
C GLU A 96 12.28 9.81 3.09
N THR A 97 13.13 9.23 3.94
CA THR A 97 13.90 8.02 3.64
C THR A 97 13.01 6.77 3.58
N HIS A 98 12.09 6.62 4.53
CA HIS A 98 11.36 5.36 4.73
C HIS A 98 9.90 5.37 4.26
N TYR A 99 9.35 6.50 3.83
CA TYR A 99 7.94 6.57 3.42
C TYR A 99 7.77 7.28 2.08
N LEU A 100 8.22 8.52 1.94
CA LEU A 100 7.89 9.32 0.75
C LEU A 100 8.42 8.69 -0.55
N ASN A 101 9.65 8.15 -0.53
CA ASN A 101 10.20 7.45 -1.69
C ASN A 101 9.46 6.15 -2.04
N GLU A 102 8.99 5.42 -1.03
CA GLU A 102 8.25 4.16 -1.21
C GLU A 102 6.84 4.45 -1.74
N GLN A 103 6.16 5.46 -1.19
CA GLN A 103 4.84 5.90 -1.66
C GLN A 103 4.85 6.36 -3.13
N VAL A 104 5.85 7.15 -3.56
CA VAL A 104 5.94 7.60 -4.96
C VAL A 104 6.10 6.41 -5.91
N LYS A 105 6.87 5.38 -5.51
CA LYS A 105 7.02 4.15 -6.29
C LYS A 105 5.71 3.37 -6.36
N ALA A 106 5.03 3.18 -5.22
CA ALA A 106 3.77 2.46 -5.15
C ALA A 106 2.67 3.13 -5.98
N ILE A 107 2.54 4.47 -5.91
CA ILE A 107 1.59 5.24 -6.73
C ILE A 107 1.89 5.06 -8.23
N LYS A 108 3.17 5.10 -8.61
CA LYS A 108 3.58 4.93 -10.00
C LYS A 108 3.26 3.52 -10.51
N GLU A 109 3.56 2.51 -9.71
CA GLU A 109 3.29 1.10 -10.04
C GLU A 109 1.79 0.84 -10.20
N LEU A 110 0.97 1.29 -9.25
CA LEU A 110 -0.49 1.22 -9.35
C LEU A 110 -1.02 1.98 -10.58
N GLY A 111 -0.49 3.16 -10.88
CA GLY A 111 -0.85 3.93 -12.07
C GLY A 111 -0.51 3.20 -13.38
N ASP A 112 0.62 2.50 -13.43
CA ASP A 112 1.02 1.67 -14.57
C ASP A 112 0.10 0.46 -14.73
N HIS A 113 -0.27 -0.18 -13.61
CA HIS A 113 -1.21 -1.30 -13.58
C HIS A 113 -2.58 -0.89 -14.14
N VAL A 114 -3.14 0.21 -13.65
CA VAL A 114 -4.42 0.77 -14.15
C VAL A 114 -4.34 1.12 -15.64
N THR A 115 -3.25 1.74 -16.06
CA THR A 115 -3.04 2.11 -17.47
C THR A 115 -2.96 0.89 -18.37
N ASN A 116 -2.28 -0.18 -17.95
CA ASN A 116 -2.15 -1.42 -18.70
C ASN A 116 -3.49 -2.16 -18.80
N LEU A 117 -4.24 -2.25 -17.70
CA LEU A 117 -5.59 -2.82 -17.69
C LEU A 117 -6.53 -2.10 -18.67
N ARG A 118 -6.53 -0.77 -18.66
CA ARG A 118 -7.31 0.05 -19.60
C ARG A 118 -6.91 -0.21 -21.06
N LYS A 119 -5.61 -0.27 -21.35
CA LYS A 119 -5.10 -0.57 -22.71
C LYS A 119 -5.50 -1.96 -23.20
N MET A 120 -5.63 -2.93 -22.29
CA MET A 120 -6.06 -4.29 -22.61
C MET A 120 -7.59 -4.44 -22.74
N GLY A 121 -8.35 -3.37 -22.51
CA GLY A 121 -9.81 -3.34 -22.68
C GLY A 121 -10.61 -3.65 -21.41
N ALA A 122 -10.02 -3.57 -20.22
CA ALA A 122 -10.78 -3.65 -18.96
C ALA A 122 -11.65 -2.40 -18.76
N PRO A 123 -12.86 -2.53 -18.17
CA PRO A 123 -13.46 -3.74 -17.59
C PRO A 123 -14.28 -4.58 -18.61
N GLU A 124 -14.44 -4.09 -19.83
CA GLU A 124 -15.33 -4.68 -20.85
C GLU A 124 -14.82 -6.04 -21.38
N SER A 125 -13.51 -6.28 -21.27
CA SER A 125 -12.83 -7.51 -21.66
C SER A 125 -12.28 -8.24 -20.44
N GLY A 126 -12.95 -9.31 -20.00
CA GLY A 126 -12.44 -10.20 -18.94
C GLY A 126 -11.12 -10.90 -19.30
N LEU A 127 -10.71 -10.84 -20.58
CA LEU A 127 -9.40 -11.28 -21.04
C LEU A 127 -8.28 -10.32 -20.60
N ALA A 128 -8.59 -9.03 -20.40
CA ALA A 128 -7.64 -8.02 -19.94
C ALA A 128 -7.12 -8.33 -18.54
N GLU A 129 -8.01 -8.69 -17.61
CA GLU A 129 -7.67 -9.10 -16.25
C GLU A 129 -6.83 -10.39 -16.24
N TYR A 130 -7.21 -11.37 -17.07
CA TYR A 130 -6.47 -12.62 -17.20
C TYR A 130 -5.05 -12.44 -17.78
N LEU A 131 -4.90 -11.58 -18.79
CA LEU A 131 -3.59 -11.29 -19.40
C LEU A 131 -2.72 -10.43 -18.49
N PHE A 132 -3.33 -9.50 -17.76
CA PHE A 132 -2.64 -8.71 -16.75
C PHE A 132 -2.09 -9.63 -15.65
N ASP A 133 -2.92 -10.50 -15.07
CA ASP A 133 -2.48 -11.49 -14.08
C ASP A 133 -1.29 -12.32 -14.60
N LYS A 134 -1.32 -12.76 -15.85
CA LYS A 134 -0.24 -13.51 -16.51
C LYS A 134 1.07 -12.74 -16.73
N HIS A 135 1.04 -11.41 -16.77
CA HIS A 135 2.19 -10.58 -17.19
C HIS A 135 2.68 -9.63 -16.09
N THR A 136 1.88 -9.42 -15.05
CA THR A 136 2.36 -8.85 -13.79
C THR A 136 3.27 -9.90 -13.15
N PRO A 137 4.58 -9.62 -13.02
CA PRO A 137 5.46 -10.52 -12.31
C PRO A 137 4.97 -10.55 -10.86
N GLY A 138 4.25 -11.61 -10.47
CA GLY A 138 4.19 -11.96 -9.06
C GLY A 138 5.61 -12.40 -8.75
N ASP A 139 6.37 -11.57 -8.02
CA ASP A 139 7.79 -11.78 -7.74
C ASP A 139 8.07 -13.28 -7.63
N SER A 140 8.81 -13.75 -8.62
CA SER A 140 9.21 -15.14 -8.76
C SER A 140 10.06 -15.46 -7.55
N ASP A 141 9.59 -16.42 -6.77
CA ASP A 141 10.26 -16.99 -5.61
C ASP A 141 11.72 -17.29 -5.98
N ASN A 142 12.64 -16.45 -5.50
CA ASN A 142 14.05 -16.83 -5.39
C ASN A 142 14.26 -17.33 -3.95
N GLU A 143 13.75 -18.54 -3.70
CA GLU A 143 14.35 -19.43 -2.72
C GLU A 143 15.66 -19.98 -3.32
N SER A 144 16.78 -19.60 -2.73
CA SER A 144 18.00 -20.41 -2.62
C SER A 144 18.82 -19.92 -1.43
#